data_AF-A0A0F9QEK1-F1
#
_entry.id   AF-A0A0F9QEK1-F1
#
_cell.length_a   1.000
_cell.length_b   1.000
_cell.length_c   1.000
_cell.angle_alpha   90.00
_cell.angle_beta   90.00
_cell.angle_gamma   90.00
#
_symmetry.space_group_name_H-M   'P 1'
#
loop_
_entity.id
_entity.type
_entity.pdbx_description
1 polymer ?
#
loop_
_entity_poly.entity_id
_entity_poly.type
_entity_poly.pdbx_seq_one_letter_code
_entity_poly.pdbx_strand_id
1 'polypeptide(L)'
;MTTIQTTPERIKAAAEYCPEARASLKILFPEAFTESKPMFAIGDCVKGQSGSIYIVTDAPVGSTCVDVTCLIAHGGVSRPGWRSTIVREGLERLPMPVL
;
A
#
# COMPACT_ATOMS: atom_id res chain seq x y z
N MET A 1 -6.38 41.11 11.44
CA MET A 1 -6.27 39.88 10.62
C MET A 1 -6.37 38.70 11.56
N THR A 2 -7.49 37.99 11.54
CA THR A 2 -7.72 36.83 12.42
C THR A 2 -7.24 35.59 11.68
N THR A 3 -6.08 35.08 12.04
CA THR A 3 -5.54 33.83 11.49
C THR A 3 -6.36 32.68 12.07
N ILE A 4 -7.27 32.11 11.28
CA ILE A 4 -7.99 30.90 11.67
C ILE A 4 -6.96 29.76 11.68
N GLN A 5 -6.57 29.30 12.87
CA GLN A 5 -5.74 28.10 13.02
C GLN A 5 -6.61 26.87 12.71
N THR A 6 -6.60 26.42 11.46
CA THR A 6 -7.19 25.14 11.06
C THR A 6 -6.21 24.01 11.35
N THR A 7 -6.61 23.03 12.15
CA THR A 7 -5.78 21.85 12.42
C THR A 7 -6.00 20.76 11.35
N PRO A 8 -5.03 19.86 11.14
CA PRO A 8 -5.16 18.75 10.19
C PRO A 8 -6.38 17.85 10.44
N GLU A 9 -6.77 17.65 11.70
CA GLU A 9 -7.94 16.83 12.03
C GLU A 9 -9.25 17.47 11.54
N ARG A 10 -9.39 18.80 11.66
CA ARG A 10 -10.58 19.52 11.20
C ARG A 10 -10.68 19.52 9.68
N ILE A 11 -9.55 19.57 8.99
CA ILE A 11 -9.48 19.48 7.53
C ILE A 11 -9.90 18.07 7.06
N LYS A 12 -9.43 17.01 7.72
CA LYS A 12 -9.86 15.62 7.44
C LYS A 12 -11.35 15.43 7.68
N ALA A 13 -11.87 15.88 8.82
CA ALA A 13 -13.30 15.79 9.15
C ALA A 13 -14.16 16.53 8.11
N ALA A 14 -13.77 17.75 7.70
CA ALA A 14 -14.48 18.48 6.66
C ALA A 14 -14.49 17.75 5.31
N ALA A 15 -13.39 17.08 4.96
CA ALA A 15 -13.29 16.28 3.74
C ALA A 15 -14.09 14.97 3.78
N GLU A 16 -14.36 14.42 4.97
CA GLU A 16 -15.27 13.28 5.16
C GLU A 16 -16.75 13.71 5.04
N TYR A 17 -17.12 14.87 5.59
CA TYR A 17 -18.49 15.40 5.49
C TYR A 17 -18.84 15.92 4.09
N CYS A 18 -17.87 16.45 3.34
CA CYS A 18 -18.07 16.98 1.99
C CYS A 18 -17.12 16.33 0.97
N PRO A 19 -17.55 15.28 0.25
CA PRO A 19 -16.75 14.59 -0.76
C PRO A 19 -16.27 15.52 -1.89
N GLU A 20 -17.09 16.48 -2.27
CA GLU A 20 -16.79 17.47 -3.32
C GLU A 20 -15.67 18.43 -2.90
N ALA A 21 -15.62 18.79 -1.61
CA ALA A 21 -14.59 19.66 -1.05
C ALA A 21 -13.27 18.93 -0.81
N ARG A 22 -13.26 17.58 -0.74
CA ARG A 22 -12.07 16.77 -0.46
C ARG A 22 -10.94 17.02 -1.45
N ALA A 23 -11.25 17.12 -2.75
CA ALA A 23 -10.24 17.38 -3.77
C ALA A 23 -9.56 18.75 -3.54
N SER A 24 -10.36 19.79 -3.32
CA SER A 24 -9.87 21.14 -3.03
C SER A 24 -9.09 21.22 -1.72
N LEU A 25 -9.54 20.53 -0.67
CA LEU A 25 -8.83 20.47 0.63
C LEU A 25 -7.51 19.71 0.52
N LYS A 26 -7.44 18.66 -0.31
CA LYS A 26 -6.19 17.92 -0.59
C LYS A 26 -5.15 18.79 -1.31
N ILE A 27 -5.59 19.72 -2.15
CA ILE A 27 -4.71 20.70 -2.81
C ILE A 27 -4.23 21.77 -1.84
N LEU A 28 -5.12 22.29 -0.99
CA LEU A 28 -4.83 23.39 -0.07
C LEU A 28 -4.01 22.97 1.15
N PHE A 29 -4.17 21.72 1.60
CA PHE A 29 -3.55 21.19 2.82
C PHE A 29 -2.99 19.77 2.61
N PRO A 30 -2.04 19.58 1.69
CA PRO A 30 -1.54 18.25 1.32
C PRO A 30 -0.94 17.49 2.51
N GLU A 31 -0.33 18.18 3.47
CA GLU A 31 0.18 17.61 4.72
C GLU A 31 -0.90 16.96 5.58
N ALA A 32 -2.13 17.50 5.56
CA ALA A 32 -3.28 16.89 6.24
C ALA A 32 -3.75 15.60 5.55
N PHE A 33 -3.36 15.36 4.30
CA PHE A 33 -3.70 14.17 3.52
C PHE A 33 -2.46 13.36 3.15
N THR A 34 -1.49 13.27 4.06
CA THR A 34 -0.37 12.35 3.95
C THR A 34 -0.90 10.92 3.84
N GLU A 35 -1.09 10.45 2.61
CA GLU A 35 -1.43 9.07 2.32
C GLU A 35 -0.26 8.22 2.80
N SER A 36 -0.57 7.24 3.66
CA SER A 36 0.45 6.31 4.12
C SER A 36 1.02 5.61 2.88
N LYS A 37 2.32 5.77 2.66
CA LYS A 37 2.98 5.11 1.53
C LYS A 37 2.75 3.61 1.66
N PRO A 38 2.30 2.91 0.60
CA PRO A 38 2.10 1.48 0.69
C PRO A 38 3.45 0.82 1.02
N MET A 39 3.40 -0.14 1.95
CA MET A 39 4.59 -0.85 2.44
C MET A 39 5.32 -1.60 1.32
N PHE A 40 4.58 -1.99 0.28
CA PHE A 40 5.08 -2.58 -0.95
C PHE A 40 4.54 -1.81 -2.15
N ALA A 41 5.33 -1.72 -3.20
CA ALA A 41 4.96 -1.15 -4.47
C ALA A 41 4.77 -2.26 -5.50
N ILE A 42 3.94 -1.97 -6.51
CA ILE A 42 3.82 -2.85 -7.68
C ILE A 42 5.21 -3.05 -8.29
N GLY A 43 5.53 -4.31 -8.56
CA GLY A 43 6.82 -4.75 -9.05
C GLY A 43 7.76 -5.23 -7.95
N ASP A 44 7.58 -4.89 -6.67
CA ASP A 44 8.50 -5.36 -5.63
C ASP A 44 8.61 -6.89 -5.61
N CYS A 45 9.84 -7.40 -5.55
CA CYS A 45 10.10 -8.80 -5.27
C CYS A 45 10.00 -9.03 -3.75
N VAL A 46 9.16 -9.97 -3.35
CA VAL A 46 8.93 -10.29 -1.94
C VAL A 46 9.08 -11.79 -1.67
N LYS A 47 9.61 -12.14 -0.52
CA LYS A 47 9.71 -13.52 -0.03
C LYS A 47 8.66 -13.76 1.04
N GLY A 48 7.86 -14.80 0.85
CA GLY A 48 6.91 -15.26 1.87
C GLY A 48 7.56 -16.18 2.90
N GLN A 49 6.86 -16.41 4.01
CA GLN A 49 7.33 -17.29 5.10
C GLN A 49 7.64 -18.73 4.64
N SER A 50 6.96 -19.23 3.60
CA SER A 50 7.24 -20.54 2.99
C SER A 50 8.56 -20.59 2.20
N GLY A 51 9.26 -19.47 2.08
CA GLY A 51 10.43 -19.30 1.22
C GLY A 51 10.10 -19.03 -0.24
N SER A 52 8.82 -19.09 -0.63
CA SER A 52 8.39 -18.75 -1.99
C SER A 52 8.65 -17.28 -2.31
N ILE A 53 9.03 -17.01 -3.56
CA ILE A 53 9.31 -15.66 -4.06
C ILE A 53 8.15 -15.22 -4.96
N TYR A 54 7.71 -13.98 -4.77
CA TYR A 54 6.60 -13.39 -5.49
C TYR A 54 6.97 -11.99 -6.01
N ILE A 55 6.24 -11.55 -7.03
CA ILE A 55 6.23 -10.16 -7.47
C ILE A 55 4.89 -9.53 -7.09
N VAL A 56 4.94 -8.35 -6.46
CA VAL A 56 3.74 -7.61 -6.08
C VAL A 56 3.05 -7.08 -7.32
N THR A 57 1.77 -7.42 -7.50
CA THR A 57 0.94 -6.94 -8.60
C THR A 57 -0.05 -5.87 -8.18
N ASP A 58 -0.47 -5.87 -6.92
CA ASP A 58 -1.23 -4.78 -6.32
C ASP A 58 -0.99 -4.70 -4.80
N ALA A 59 -1.03 -3.49 -4.24
CA ALA A 59 -0.80 -3.24 -2.82
C ALA A 59 -1.60 -2.02 -2.35
N PRO A 60 -2.92 -2.18 -2.12
CA PRO A 60 -3.77 -1.08 -1.70
C PRO A 60 -3.34 -0.49 -0.35
N VAL A 61 -3.30 0.83 -0.28
CA VAL A 61 -2.96 1.57 0.94
C VAL A 61 -3.97 1.26 2.04
N GLY A 62 -3.47 0.94 3.24
CA GLY A 62 -4.31 0.55 4.38
C GLY A 62 -4.76 -0.91 4.38
N SER A 63 -4.50 -1.68 3.33
CA SER A 63 -4.78 -3.12 3.30
C SER A 63 -3.74 -3.92 4.09
N THR A 64 -4.20 -4.96 4.78
CA THR A 64 -3.34 -5.98 5.40
C THR A 64 -2.88 -7.04 4.40
N CYS A 65 -3.45 -7.05 3.19
CA CYS A 65 -3.14 -8.00 2.13
C CYS A 65 -2.56 -7.29 0.90
N VAL A 66 -1.73 -8.02 0.16
CA VAL A 66 -1.17 -7.63 -1.14
C VAL A 66 -1.46 -8.71 -2.16
N ASP A 67 -1.72 -8.30 -3.39
CA ASP A 67 -1.84 -9.23 -4.51
C ASP A 67 -0.48 -9.44 -5.14
N VAL A 68 -0.17 -10.70 -5.38
CA VAL A 68 1.13 -11.11 -5.87
C VAL A 68 1.01 -12.16 -6.96
N THR A 69 2.05 -12.27 -7.79
CA THR A 69 2.26 -13.40 -8.68
C THR A 69 3.47 -14.20 -8.21
N CYS A 70 3.33 -15.50 -8.06
CA CYS A 70 4.44 -16.37 -7.65
C CYS A 70 5.48 -16.48 -8.78
N LEU A 71 6.75 -16.23 -8.45
CA LEU A 71 7.89 -16.45 -9.34
C LEU A 71 8.54 -17.80 -9.07
N ILE A 72 8.82 -18.09 -7.79
CA ILE A 72 9.45 -19.32 -7.34
C ILE A 72 8.60 -19.92 -6.23
N ALA A 73 8.13 -21.15 -6.44
CA ALA A 73 7.35 -21.87 -5.45
C ALA A 73 8.26 -22.75 -4.58
N HIS A 74 8.19 -22.55 -3.27
CA HIS A 74 8.76 -23.45 -2.27
C HIS A 74 7.63 -24.02 -1.40
N GLY A 75 7.66 -25.34 -1.20
CA GLY A 75 6.73 -26.03 -0.30
C GLY A 75 5.35 -26.39 -0.86
N GLY A 76 5.15 -26.39 -2.19
CA GLY A 76 3.96 -26.96 -2.83
C GLY A 76 2.64 -26.17 -2.70
N VAL A 77 2.62 -25.09 -1.90
CA VAL A 77 1.42 -24.25 -1.67
C VAL A 77 1.17 -23.28 -2.82
N SER A 78 2.20 -22.91 -3.58
CA SER A 78 2.12 -21.99 -4.72
C SER A 78 2.65 -22.64 -6.00
N ARG A 79 2.28 -22.08 -7.15
CA ARG A 79 2.81 -22.47 -8.46
C ARG A 79 3.37 -21.23 -9.16
N PRO A 80 4.52 -21.31 -9.84
CA PRO A 80 5.01 -20.21 -10.65
C PRO A 80 3.94 -19.70 -11.63
N GLY A 81 3.81 -18.39 -11.75
CA GLY A 81 2.80 -17.71 -12.57
C GLY A 81 1.42 -17.58 -11.94
N TRP A 82 1.16 -18.23 -10.79
CA TRP A 82 -0.15 -18.14 -10.14
C TRP A 82 -0.29 -16.83 -9.37
N ARG A 83 -1.46 -16.18 -9.54
CA ARG A 83 -1.87 -15.00 -8.77
C ARG A 83 -2.50 -15.41 -7.46
N SER A 84 -2.15 -14.71 -6.39
CA SER A 84 -2.69 -14.94 -5.06
C SER A 84 -2.72 -13.64 -4.27
N THR A 85 -3.70 -13.53 -3.39
CA THR A 85 -3.75 -12.48 -2.36
C THR A 85 -3.15 -13.06 -1.09
N ILE A 86 -2.11 -12.42 -0.56
CA ILE A 86 -1.42 -12.89 0.65
C ILE A 86 -1.35 -11.79 1.70
N VAL A 87 -1.33 -12.22 2.97
CA VAL A 87 -1.17 -11.30 4.10
C VAL A 87 0.23 -10.67 4.01
N ARG A 88 0.31 -9.34 4.13
CA ARG A 88 1.56 -8.59 4.02
C ARG A 88 2.52 -8.87 5.17
N GLU A 89 1.99 -9.31 6.30
CA GLU A 89 2.75 -9.61 7.50
C GLU A 89 3.65 -10.84 7.27
N GLY A 90 4.94 -10.68 7.54
CA GLY A 90 5.93 -11.73 7.27
C GLY A 90 6.42 -11.79 5.83
N LEU A 91 6.05 -10.83 4.97
CA LEU A 91 6.71 -10.64 3.68
C LEU A 91 7.98 -9.82 3.85
N GLU A 92 9.06 -10.32 3.28
CA GLU A 92 10.35 -9.63 3.24
C GLU A 92 10.61 -9.10 1.84
N ARG A 93 10.94 -7.81 1.70
CA ARG A 93 11.31 -7.23 0.41
C ARG A 93 12.71 -7.68 0.02
N LEU A 94 12.86 -8.24 -1.17
CA LEU A 94 14.14 -8.59 -1.74
C LEU A 94 14.70 -7.42 -2.57
N PRO A 95 16.01 -7.15 -2.52
CA PRO A 95 16.63 -6.20 -3.43
C PRO A 95 16.54 -6.74 -4.87
N MET A 96 16.04 -5.94 -5.80
CA MET A 96 15.94 -6.33 -7.22
C MET A 96 17.31 -6.35 -7.94
N PRO A 97 17.48 -7.18 -8.99
CA PRO A 97 16.82 -8.46 -9.23
C PRO A 97 17.74 -9.62 -8.82
N VAL A 98 17.21 -10.52 -7.97
CA VAL A 98 17.77 -11.87 -7.80
C VAL A 98 17.23 -12.71 -8.95
N LEU A 99 17.93 -12.67 -10.09
CA LEU A 99 17.87 -13.68 -11.14
C LEU A 99 19.17 -14.47 -11.10
#